data_AF-A0A0A2MGF3-F1
#
_entry.id   AF-A0A0A2MGF3-F1
#
_cell.length_a   1.000
_cell.length_b   1.000
_cell.length_c   1.000
_cell.angle_alpha   90.00
_cell.angle_beta   90.00
_cell.angle_gamma   90.00
#
_symmetry.space_group_name_H-M   'P 1'
#
loop_
_entity.id
_entity.type
_entity.pdbx_description
1 polymer ?
#
loop_
_entity_poly.entity_id
_entity_poly.type
_entity_poly.pdbx_seq_one_letter_code
_entity_poly.pdbx_strand_id
1 'polypeptide(L)'
;MKNITLKQYTRLTDTLPYDSILNHLNPKNSFGGSRMDIGQMPYANVKYCIRLLPKLSDWSGIQQLFEICYNVPEKTFWRTRITEYFAARKFMLLEFERIILTENKLLATQSTDAHLWQMAGADKLKPYSDTLPLLQLGKLLGQYPFDLGRKPYSEIFNLLAQTKTQNEVEAEYQKLSRS
;
A
#
# COMPACT_ATOMS: atom_id res chain seq x y z
N MET A 1 -7.34 30.15 -13.82
CA MET A 1 -8.32 29.43 -12.97
C MET A 1 -7.96 29.64 -11.51
N LYS A 2 -8.92 29.85 -10.60
CA LYS A 2 -8.63 30.13 -9.17
C LYS A 2 -8.29 28.82 -8.45
N ASN A 3 -7.25 28.83 -7.61
CA ASN A 3 -6.89 27.68 -6.79
C ASN A 3 -7.82 27.58 -5.57
N ILE A 4 -8.98 26.94 -5.74
CA ILE A 4 -10.00 26.79 -4.70
C ILE A 4 -9.63 25.69 -3.69
N THR A 5 -10.37 25.62 -2.57
CA THR A 5 -10.21 24.50 -1.62
C THR A 5 -10.96 23.27 -2.09
N LEU A 6 -10.59 22.10 -1.56
CA LEU A 6 -11.27 20.86 -1.87
C LEU A 6 -12.76 20.90 -1.52
N LYS A 7 -13.11 21.53 -0.39
CA LYS A 7 -14.52 21.74 -0.01
C LYS A 7 -15.31 22.58 -1.02
N GLN A 8 -14.66 23.54 -1.67
CA GLN A 8 -15.31 24.35 -2.71
C GLN A 8 -15.45 23.55 -4.01
N TYR A 9 -14.43 22.74 -4.32
CA TYR A 9 -14.42 21.88 -5.49
C TYR A 9 -15.56 20.87 -5.52
N THR A 10 -15.80 20.19 -4.39
CA THR A 10 -16.87 19.18 -4.29
C THR A 10 -18.29 19.75 -4.41
N ARG A 11 -18.43 21.08 -4.38
CA ARG A 11 -19.70 21.79 -4.52
C ARG A 11 -19.91 22.38 -5.92
N LEU A 12 -18.91 22.25 -6.81
CA LEU A 12 -19.04 22.73 -8.17
C LEU A 12 -20.05 21.86 -8.94
N THR A 13 -20.91 22.52 -9.72
CA THR A 13 -21.84 21.83 -10.62
C THR A 13 -21.12 21.21 -11.81
N ASP A 14 -20.03 21.84 -12.26
CA ASP A 14 -19.18 21.35 -13.35
C ASP A 14 -17.70 21.43 -12.93
N THR A 15 -17.04 20.28 -12.94
CA THR A 15 -15.60 20.14 -12.62
C THR A 15 -14.72 20.01 -13.84
N LEU A 16 -15.28 19.81 -15.05
CA LEU A 16 -14.54 19.53 -16.27
C LEU A 16 -13.43 20.56 -16.58
N PRO A 17 -13.64 21.88 -16.41
CA PRO A 17 -12.60 22.86 -16.65
C PRO A 17 -11.39 22.64 -15.73
N TYR A 18 -11.64 22.30 -14.47
CA TYR A 18 -10.60 22.01 -13.50
C TYR A 18 -9.92 20.67 -13.79
N ASP A 19 -10.70 19.61 -14.02
CA ASP A 19 -10.19 18.26 -14.31
C ASP A 19 -9.20 18.27 -15.48
N SER A 20 -9.49 19.05 -16.54
CA SER A 20 -8.61 19.19 -17.72
C SER A 20 -7.20 19.69 -17.38
N ILE A 21 -7.03 20.49 -16.31
CA ILE A 21 -5.74 21.04 -15.90
C ILE A 21 -5.13 20.20 -14.78
N LEU A 22 -5.93 19.83 -13.78
CA LEU A 22 -5.48 19.13 -12.59
C LEU A 22 -4.94 17.73 -12.93
N ASN A 23 -5.48 17.10 -13.99
CA ASN A 23 -5.00 15.83 -14.54
C ASN A 23 -3.61 15.90 -15.18
N HIS A 24 -3.04 17.09 -15.40
CA HIS A 24 -1.66 17.26 -15.89
C HIS A 24 -0.67 17.76 -14.83
N LEU A 25 -1.12 17.98 -13.59
CA LEU A 25 -0.20 18.33 -12.50
C LEU A 25 0.84 17.23 -12.24
N ASN A 26 2.08 17.64 -12.01
CA ASN A 26 3.14 16.72 -11.61
C ASN A 26 2.85 16.14 -10.21
N PRO A 27 3.16 14.85 -9.97
CA PRO A 27 3.06 14.24 -8.66
C PRO A 27 3.90 15.01 -7.63
N LYS A 28 3.38 15.19 -6.42
CA LYS A 28 4.12 15.83 -5.32
C LYS A 28 3.79 15.16 -3.98
N ASN A 29 4.83 14.76 -3.25
CA ASN A 29 4.69 14.25 -1.89
C ASN A 29 4.51 15.39 -0.88
N SER A 30 3.35 16.05 -0.90
CA SER A 30 3.00 17.10 0.04
C SER A 30 1.50 17.26 0.04
N PHE A 31 0.88 17.15 1.22
CA PHE A 31 -0.54 17.43 1.40
C PHE A 31 -0.80 18.02 2.78
N GLY A 32 -1.40 19.22 2.83
CA GLY A 32 -1.77 19.87 4.09
C GLY A 32 -0.58 20.16 4.99
N GLY A 33 0.61 20.41 4.40
CA GLY A 33 1.86 20.60 5.13
C GLY A 33 2.55 19.31 5.61
N SER A 34 1.95 18.15 5.36
CA SER A 34 2.50 16.84 5.72
C SER A 34 3.04 16.10 4.50
N ARG A 35 3.89 15.11 4.74
CA ARG A 35 4.44 14.22 3.71
C ARG A 35 4.09 12.78 4.05
N MET A 36 3.85 12.00 3.01
CA MET A 36 3.61 10.58 3.10
C MET A 36 4.95 9.85 3.15
N ASP A 37 5.11 8.98 4.14
CA ASP A 37 6.25 8.08 4.30
C ASP A 37 5.74 6.66 4.52
N ILE A 38 5.62 5.90 3.43
CA ILE A 38 5.09 4.55 3.51
C ILE A 38 6.00 3.63 4.32
N GLY A 39 7.31 3.87 4.33
CA GLY A 39 8.25 3.01 5.07
C GLY A 39 7.98 3.03 6.58
N GLN A 40 7.51 4.16 7.09
CA GLN A 40 7.18 4.37 8.50
C GLN A 40 5.71 4.07 8.83
N MET A 41 4.83 4.00 7.82
CA MET A 41 3.42 3.62 8.05
C MET A 41 3.33 2.19 8.59
N PRO A 42 2.39 1.91 9.51
CA PRO A 42 2.13 0.54 9.95
C PRO A 42 1.80 -0.37 8.77
N TYR A 43 2.37 -1.58 8.75
CA TYR A 43 2.12 -2.55 7.67
C TYR A 43 0.61 -2.78 7.43
N ALA A 44 -0.17 -2.90 8.50
CA ALA A 44 -1.62 -3.07 8.41
C ALA A 44 -2.32 -1.88 7.71
N ASN A 45 -1.84 -0.65 7.93
CA ASN A 45 -2.37 0.54 7.28
C ASN A 45 -2.04 0.54 5.79
N VAL A 46 -0.81 0.17 5.40
CA VAL A 46 -0.42 0.07 3.99
C VAL A 46 -1.30 -0.93 3.24
N LYS A 47 -1.49 -2.13 3.80
CA LYS A 47 -2.38 -3.14 3.20
C LYS A 47 -3.84 -2.71 3.16
N TYR A 48 -4.32 -2.07 4.22
CA TYR A 48 -5.66 -1.50 4.24
C TYR A 48 -5.86 -0.45 3.15
N CYS A 49 -4.92 0.48 2.98
CA CYS A 49 -4.97 1.50 1.92
C CYS A 49 -4.98 0.87 0.52
N ILE A 50 -4.10 -0.10 0.25
CA ILE A 50 -4.06 -0.81 -1.04
C ILE A 50 -5.41 -1.47 -1.35
N ARG A 51 -6.05 -2.11 -0.36
CA ARG A 51 -7.36 -2.74 -0.52
C ARG A 51 -8.50 -1.73 -0.66
N LEU A 52 -8.34 -0.52 -0.14
CA LEU A 52 -9.31 0.57 -0.27
C LEU A 52 -9.28 1.19 -1.68
N LEU A 53 -8.10 1.27 -2.33
CA LEU A 53 -7.94 1.91 -3.64
C LEU A 53 -8.96 1.49 -4.71
N PRO A 54 -9.26 0.20 -4.94
CA PRO A 54 -10.22 -0.22 -5.96
C PRO A 54 -11.68 0.09 -5.60
N LYS A 55 -11.94 0.40 -4.32
CA LYS A 55 -13.28 0.62 -3.75
C LYS A 55 -13.61 2.09 -3.54
N LEU A 56 -12.71 3.00 -3.92
CA LEU A 56 -12.91 4.45 -3.78
C LEU A 56 -13.99 4.94 -4.74
N SER A 57 -15.22 5.01 -4.26
CA SER A 57 -16.36 5.57 -4.99
C SER A 57 -16.79 6.94 -4.49
N ASP A 58 -16.40 7.32 -3.27
CA ASP A 58 -16.86 8.54 -2.62
C ASP A 58 -15.74 9.35 -1.96
N TRP A 59 -16.07 10.59 -1.60
CA TRP A 59 -15.13 11.48 -0.93
C TRP A 59 -14.79 11.05 0.50
N SER A 60 -15.64 10.27 1.16
CA SER A 60 -15.39 9.74 2.50
C SER A 60 -14.20 8.77 2.48
N GLY A 61 -14.21 7.79 1.57
CA GLY A 61 -13.09 6.87 1.40
C GLY A 61 -11.81 7.58 0.96
N ILE A 62 -11.92 8.59 0.09
CA ILE A 62 -10.76 9.40 -0.33
C ILE A 62 -10.19 10.17 0.86
N GLN A 63 -11.04 10.81 1.67
CA GLN A 63 -10.63 11.55 2.86
C GLN A 63 -9.90 10.61 3.82
N GLN A 64 -10.51 9.47 4.19
CA GLN A 64 -9.90 8.49 5.08
C GLN A 64 -8.53 8.01 4.58
N LEU A 65 -8.39 7.77 3.26
CA LEU A 65 -7.12 7.39 2.67
C LEU A 65 -6.03 8.46 2.88
N PHE A 66 -6.38 9.72 2.68
CA PHE A 66 -5.45 10.83 2.91
C PHE A 66 -5.11 11.02 4.39
N GLU A 67 -6.06 10.81 5.30
CA GLU A 67 -5.78 10.85 6.74
C GLU A 67 -4.73 9.81 7.12
N ILE A 68 -4.86 8.59 6.60
CA ILE A 68 -3.93 7.50 6.91
C ILE A 68 -2.57 7.75 6.27
N CYS A 69 -2.52 8.18 4.99
CA CYS A 69 -1.27 8.28 4.24
C CYS A 69 -0.45 9.52 4.60
N TYR A 70 -1.11 10.65 4.87
CA TYR A 70 -0.46 11.94 5.15
C TYR A 70 -0.58 12.36 6.62
N ASN A 71 -1.26 11.57 7.47
CA ASN A 71 -1.51 11.90 8.88
C ASN A 71 -2.15 13.28 9.06
N VAL A 72 -3.10 13.62 8.18
CA VAL A 72 -3.80 14.91 8.18
C VAL A 72 -5.22 14.75 8.73
N PRO A 73 -5.69 15.64 9.62
CA PRO A 73 -7.07 15.63 10.06
C PRO A 73 -8.05 16.01 8.94
N GLU A 74 -9.29 15.54 9.03
CA GLU A 74 -10.39 15.84 8.11
C GLU A 74 -10.53 17.36 7.81
N LYS A 75 -10.44 18.18 8.87
CA LYS A 75 -10.51 19.64 8.75
C LYS A 75 -9.41 20.19 7.84
N THR A 76 -8.20 19.62 7.91
CA THR A 76 -7.08 19.99 7.04
C THR A 76 -7.37 19.53 5.62
N PHE A 77 -7.79 18.28 5.43
CA PHE A 77 -8.16 17.72 4.13
C PHE A 77 -9.10 18.62 3.32
N TRP A 78 -10.20 19.08 3.94
CA TRP A 78 -11.19 19.93 3.26
C TRP A 78 -10.72 21.36 2.99
N ARG A 79 -9.74 21.86 3.76
CA ARG A 79 -9.17 23.21 3.61
C ARG A 79 -7.99 23.24 2.64
N THR A 80 -7.39 22.09 2.35
CA THR A 80 -6.29 21.97 1.38
C THR A 80 -6.74 22.40 -0.02
N ARG A 81 -5.80 22.95 -0.77
CA ARG A 81 -6.02 23.43 -2.14
C ARG A 81 -6.19 22.25 -3.09
N ILE A 82 -7.04 22.41 -4.10
CA ILE A 82 -7.29 21.37 -5.11
C ILE A 82 -6.01 20.93 -5.84
N THR A 83 -5.13 21.88 -6.15
CA THR A 83 -3.86 21.61 -6.83
C THR A 83 -2.96 20.69 -6.01
N GLU A 84 -2.91 20.91 -4.70
CA GLU A 84 -2.17 20.08 -3.77
C GLU A 84 -2.81 18.68 -3.64
N TYR A 85 -4.14 18.60 -3.55
CA TYR A 85 -4.86 17.32 -3.56
C TYR A 85 -4.54 16.47 -4.79
N PHE A 86 -4.68 17.01 -6.00
CA PHE A 86 -4.46 16.23 -7.23
C PHE A 86 -3.00 15.82 -7.42
N ALA A 87 -2.04 16.70 -7.07
CA ALA A 87 -0.63 16.36 -7.09
C ALA A 87 -0.27 15.27 -6.07
N ALA A 88 -0.80 15.37 -4.84
CA ALA A 88 -0.60 14.39 -3.78
C ALA A 88 -1.27 13.05 -4.06
N ARG A 89 -2.47 13.05 -4.66
CA ARG A 89 -3.18 11.83 -5.08
C ARG A 89 -2.37 11.07 -6.11
N LYS A 90 -1.84 11.76 -7.12
CA LYS A 90 -0.99 11.12 -8.14
C LYS A 90 0.26 10.51 -7.53
N PHE A 91 0.95 11.25 -6.65
CA PHE A 91 2.11 10.73 -5.94
C PHE A 91 1.77 9.48 -5.13
N MET A 92 0.69 9.53 -4.35
CA MET A 92 0.21 8.41 -3.54
C MET A 92 -0.08 7.17 -4.39
N LEU A 93 -0.78 7.32 -5.52
CA LEU A 93 -1.09 6.20 -6.41
C LEU A 93 0.17 5.57 -7.01
N LEU A 94 1.11 6.40 -7.49
CA LEU A 94 2.39 5.93 -8.02
C LEU A 94 3.21 5.19 -6.97
N GLU A 95 3.20 5.68 -5.73
CA GLU A 95 3.91 5.02 -4.63
C GLU A 95 3.28 3.68 -4.24
N PHE A 96 1.95 3.58 -4.18
CA PHE A 96 1.29 2.29 -3.95
C PHE A 96 1.54 1.31 -5.09
N GLU A 97 1.48 1.76 -6.34
CA GLU A 97 1.83 0.94 -7.50
C GLU A 97 3.28 0.43 -7.40
N ARG A 98 4.23 1.33 -7.11
CA ARG A 98 5.65 0.98 -6.89
C ARG A 98 5.80 -0.10 -5.83
N ILE A 99 5.08 0.01 -4.72
CA ILE A 99 5.12 -0.98 -3.64
C ILE A 99 4.52 -2.31 -4.08
N ILE A 100 3.33 -2.31 -4.68
CA ILE A 100 2.69 -3.55 -5.14
C ILE A 100 3.62 -4.29 -6.12
N LEU A 101 4.23 -3.56 -7.05
CA LEU A 101 5.20 -4.13 -8.00
C LEU A 101 6.45 -4.67 -7.30
N THR A 102 6.97 -3.92 -6.32
CA THR A 102 8.15 -4.32 -5.54
C THR A 102 7.87 -5.57 -4.70
N GLU A 103 6.72 -5.62 -4.02
CA GLU A 103 6.26 -6.77 -3.26
C GLU A 103 6.06 -7.99 -4.15
N ASN A 104 5.35 -7.83 -5.27
CA ASN A 104 5.13 -8.92 -6.21
C ASN A 104 6.47 -9.44 -6.76
N LYS A 105 7.44 -8.57 -7.07
CA LYS A 105 8.76 -8.99 -7.55
C LYS A 105 9.56 -9.70 -6.46
N LEU A 106 9.62 -9.13 -5.26
CA LEU A 106 10.46 -9.65 -4.18
C LEU A 106 9.83 -10.86 -3.49
N LEU A 107 8.51 -11.02 -3.49
CA LEU A 107 7.80 -12.15 -2.89
C LEU A 107 7.32 -13.17 -3.93
N ALA A 108 7.49 -12.92 -5.23
CA ALA A 108 7.25 -13.93 -6.26
C ALA A 108 8.15 -15.14 -5.99
N THR A 109 7.55 -16.25 -5.62
CA THR A 109 8.27 -17.52 -5.50
C THR A 109 8.75 -17.93 -6.88
N GLN A 110 10.07 -18.08 -7.07
CA GLN A 110 10.58 -18.88 -8.17
C GLN A 110 10.35 -20.34 -7.78
N SER A 111 9.17 -20.90 -8.05
CA SER A 111 8.94 -22.32 -7.80
C SER A 111 8.14 -22.97 -8.91
N THR A 112 8.77 -24.01 -9.44
CA THR A 112 8.39 -25.01 -10.45
C THR A 112 7.06 -25.72 -10.20
N ASP A 113 6.36 -25.47 -9.09
CA ASP A 113 5.16 -26.20 -8.65
C ASP A 113 3.94 -25.31 -8.40
N ALA A 114 3.83 -24.16 -9.08
CA ALA A 114 2.64 -23.29 -9.00
C ALA A 114 1.32 -24.06 -9.22
N HIS A 115 1.36 -25.11 -10.06
CA HIS A 115 0.24 -26.00 -10.31
C HIS A 115 -0.14 -26.85 -9.08
N LEU A 116 0.82 -27.47 -8.39
CA LEU A 116 0.56 -28.25 -7.16
C LEU A 116 0.07 -27.35 -6.03
N TRP A 117 0.61 -26.12 -5.95
CA TRP A 117 0.16 -25.12 -4.98
C TRP A 117 -1.30 -24.74 -5.20
N GLN A 118 -1.70 -24.55 -6.46
CA GLN A 118 -3.08 -24.29 -6.82
C GLN A 118 -4.00 -25.49 -6.53
N MET A 119 -3.56 -26.72 -6.85
CA MET A 119 -4.30 -27.95 -6.51
C MET A 119 -4.49 -28.16 -5.00
N ALA A 120 -3.53 -27.71 -4.18
CA ALA A 120 -3.64 -27.72 -2.72
C ALA A 120 -4.66 -26.71 -2.17
N GLY A 121 -5.28 -25.91 -3.04
CA GLY A 121 -6.32 -24.95 -2.66
C GLY A 121 -5.78 -23.60 -2.22
N ALA A 122 -4.63 -23.16 -2.76
CA ALA A 122 -4.06 -21.83 -2.50
C ALA A 122 -5.05 -20.67 -2.70
N ASP A 123 -6.06 -20.84 -3.55
CA ASP A 123 -7.14 -19.86 -3.73
C ASP A 123 -7.91 -19.55 -2.44
N LYS A 124 -8.03 -20.52 -1.52
CA LYS A 124 -8.67 -20.32 -0.21
C LYS A 124 -7.89 -19.36 0.69
N LEU A 125 -6.62 -19.12 0.39
CA LEU A 125 -5.73 -18.24 1.15
C LEU A 125 -5.79 -16.78 0.68
N LYS A 126 -6.37 -16.51 -0.50
CA LYS A 126 -6.48 -15.15 -1.06
C LYS A 126 -7.10 -14.11 -0.10
N PRO A 127 -8.19 -14.41 0.64
CA PRO A 127 -8.76 -13.45 1.60
C PRO A 127 -7.83 -13.06 2.74
N TYR A 128 -6.81 -13.88 3.01
CA TYR A 128 -5.85 -13.72 4.11
C TYR A 128 -4.48 -13.25 3.61
N SER A 129 -4.36 -12.85 2.35
CA SER A 129 -3.09 -12.41 1.74
C SER A 129 -2.36 -11.32 2.53
N ASP A 130 -3.09 -10.44 3.23
CA ASP A 130 -2.50 -9.40 4.07
C ASP A 130 -1.93 -9.94 5.39
N THR A 131 -2.58 -10.97 5.99
CA THR A 131 -2.27 -11.47 7.33
C THR A 131 -1.40 -12.71 7.32
N LEU A 132 -1.39 -13.49 6.23
CA LEU A 132 -0.55 -14.68 6.08
C LEU A 132 0.96 -14.38 6.22
N PRO A 133 1.51 -13.30 5.62
CA PRO A 133 2.90 -12.95 5.84
C PRO A 133 3.22 -12.68 7.31
N LEU A 134 2.30 -12.02 8.03
CA LEU A 134 2.45 -11.75 9.46
C LEU A 134 2.35 -13.03 10.30
N LEU A 135 1.51 -14.00 9.88
CA LEU A 135 1.40 -15.29 10.54
C LEU A 135 2.69 -16.10 10.37
N GLN A 136 3.31 -16.07 9.19
CA GLN A 136 4.59 -16.72 8.92
C GLN A 136 5.70 -16.11 9.78
N LEU A 137 5.84 -14.78 9.77
CA LEU A 137 6.80 -14.09 10.63
C LEU A 137 6.53 -14.31 12.11
N GLY A 138 5.27 -14.28 12.53
CA GLY A 138 4.87 -14.49 13.93
C GLY A 138 5.28 -15.87 14.45
N LYS A 139 5.16 -16.91 13.61
CA LYS A 139 5.64 -18.26 13.94
C LYS A 139 7.15 -18.33 14.11
N LEU A 140 7.91 -17.63 13.26
CA LEU A 140 9.38 -17.61 13.29
C LEU A 140 9.92 -16.82 14.50
N LEU A 141 9.28 -15.70 14.82
CA LEU A 141 9.75 -14.76 15.85
C LEU A 141 9.08 -14.96 17.21
N GLY A 142 8.12 -15.88 17.32
CA GLY A 142 7.32 -16.07 18.53
C GLY A 142 6.46 -14.86 18.88
N GLN A 143 6.05 -14.07 17.89
CA GLN A 143 5.27 -12.85 18.08
C GLN A 143 3.83 -12.99 17.57
N TYR A 144 2.91 -12.27 18.21
CA TYR A 144 1.53 -12.23 17.75
C TYR A 144 1.42 -11.47 16.40
N PRO A 145 0.78 -12.04 15.37
CA PRO A 145 0.77 -11.44 14.02
C PRO A 145 0.21 -10.02 13.94
N PHE A 146 -0.76 -9.67 14.80
CA PHE A 146 -1.33 -8.32 14.77
C PHE A 146 -0.44 -7.27 15.42
N ASP A 147 0.47 -7.67 16.32
CA ASP A 147 1.48 -6.76 16.85
C ASP A 147 2.55 -6.46 15.79
N LEU A 148 2.91 -7.47 14.99
CA LEU A 148 3.73 -7.28 13.78
C LEU A 148 3.05 -6.34 12.78
N GLY A 149 1.73 -6.43 12.61
CA GLY A 149 0.97 -5.54 11.72
C GLY A 149 1.02 -4.05 12.11
N ARG A 150 1.32 -3.74 13.38
CA ARG A 150 1.47 -2.36 13.89
C ARG A 150 2.87 -1.78 13.66
N LYS A 151 3.85 -2.62 13.32
CA LYS A 151 5.23 -2.20 13.04
C LYS A 151 5.32 -1.47 11.71
N PRO A 152 6.36 -0.62 11.53
CA PRO A 152 6.64 0.02 10.25
C PRO A 152 6.66 -0.97 9.09
N TYR A 153 6.06 -0.58 7.98
CA TYR A 153 5.98 -1.38 6.77
C TYR A 153 7.37 -1.81 6.28
N SER A 154 8.34 -0.89 6.30
CA SER A 154 9.72 -1.18 5.88
C SER A 154 10.37 -2.29 6.71
N GLU A 155 10.13 -2.32 8.01
CA GLU A 155 10.63 -3.35 8.92
C GLU A 155 10.05 -4.73 8.56
N ILE A 156 8.72 -4.80 8.44
CA ILE A 156 8.02 -6.05 8.12
C ILE A 156 8.39 -6.53 6.72
N PHE A 157 8.46 -5.63 5.75
CA PHE A 157 8.84 -5.97 4.38
C PHE A 157 10.26 -6.53 4.30
N ASN A 158 11.21 -5.92 5.02
CA ASN A 158 12.59 -6.42 5.08
C ASN A 158 12.67 -7.81 5.73
N LEU A 159 11.92 -8.04 6.81
CA LEU A 159 11.86 -9.36 7.45
C LEU A 159 11.30 -10.43 6.52
N LEU A 160 10.24 -10.10 5.76
CA LEU A 160 9.68 -11.01 4.74
C LEU A 160 10.71 -11.33 3.65
N ALA A 161 11.43 -10.32 3.15
CA ALA A 161 12.46 -10.50 2.13
C ALA A 161 13.60 -11.39 2.65
N GLN A 162 14.11 -11.13 3.86
CA GLN A 162 15.15 -11.93 4.49
C GLN A 162 14.71 -13.39 4.69
N THR A 163 13.51 -13.60 5.23
CA THR A 163 12.93 -14.93 5.43
C THR A 163 12.82 -15.70 4.12
N LYS A 164 12.37 -15.03 3.05
CA LYS A 164 12.29 -15.65 1.73
C LYS A 164 13.68 -16.06 1.24
N THR A 165 14.66 -15.17 1.27
CA THR A 165 16.03 -15.48 0.83
C THR A 165 16.64 -16.63 1.63
N GLN A 166 16.41 -16.67 2.95
CA GLN A 166 16.84 -17.79 3.79
C GLN A 166 16.20 -19.10 3.32
N ASN A 167 14.88 -19.14 3.12
CA ASN A 167 14.18 -20.34 2.66
C ASN A 167 14.66 -20.81 1.28
N GLU A 168 14.98 -19.89 0.37
CA GLU A 168 15.53 -20.21 -0.94
C GLU A 168 16.92 -20.88 -0.81
N VAL A 169 17.79 -20.33 0.03
CA VAL A 169 19.12 -20.91 0.29
C VAL A 169 19.01 -22.29 0.96
N GLU A 170 18.14 -22.44 1.95
CA GLU A 170 17.90 -23.73 2.61
C GLU A 170 17.36 -24.79 1.65
N ALA A 171 16.43 -24.40 0.76
CA ALA A 171 15.88 -25.29 -0.25
C ALA A 171 16.95 -25.74 -1.25
N GLU A 172 17.80 -24.83 -1.75
CA GLU A 172 18.90 -25.18 -2.65
C GLU A 172 19.95 -26.04 -1.94
N TYR A 173 20.30 -25.74 -0.69
CA TYR A 173 21.20 -26.57 0.10
C TYR A 173 20.66 -28.00 0.27
N GLN A 174 19.37 -28.17 0.58
CA GLN A 174 18.76 -29.50 0.71
C GLN A 174 18.72 -30.28 -0.60
N LYS A 175 18.57 -29.60 -1.75
CA LYS A 175 18.68 -30.25 -3.06
C LYS A 175 20.09 -30.78 -3.29
N LEU A 176 21.10 -29.97 -2.98
CA LEU A 176 22.51 -30.34 -3.12
C LEU A 176 22.96 -31.40 -2.10
N SER A 177 22.36 -31.43 -0.90
CA SER A 177 22.75 -32.40 0.14
C SER A 177 22.14 -33.78 -0.07
N ARG A 178 21.13 -33.90 -0.94
CA ARG A 178 20.43 -35.15 -1.29
C ARG A 178 20.85 -35.71 -2.66
N SER A 179 21.67 -34.98 -3.41
CA SER A 179 22.36 -35.42 -4.63
C SER A 179 23.74 -35.98 -4.30
#